data_AF-A0A950HEW5-F1
#
_entry.id   AF-A0A950HEW5-F1
#
_cell.length_a   1.000
_cell.length_b   1.000
_cell.length_c   1.000
_cell.angle_alpha   90.00
_cell.angle_beta   90.00
_cell.angle_gamma   90.00
#
_symmetry.space_group_name_H-M   'P 1'
#
loop_
_entity.id
_entity.type
_entity.pdbx_description
1 polymer ?
#
loop_
_entity_poly.entity_id
_entity_poly.type
_entity_poly.pdbx_seq_one_letter_code
_entity_poly.pdbx_strand_id
1 'polypeptide(L)'
;MNDHGQPVLYAIVTGSPAARDIGKLVDPVRHQYKEPDAPDVLPPADAMVVAPITCNSLAKWAAGISGTLPLGLLVEAVGKRRPVVAMPFSNRAQINFPAIREAMTKLITWGVTVLVGDDVYEQHQSATGDDYIHLFPWDLAWQALLHHPWLDPSLSRSPSPKA
;
A
#
# COMPACT_ATOMS: atom_id res chain seq x y z
N MET A 1 15.97 1.13 8.98
CA MET A 1 16.89 2.23 8.63
C MET A 1 17.82 1.78 7.49
N ASN A 2 18.08 2.64 6.50
CA ASN A 2 19.04 2.38 5.42
C ASN A 2 20.50 2.52 5.92
N ASP A 3 21.47 2.32 5.03
CA ASP A 3 22.92 2.44 5.32
C ASP A 3 23.34 3.84 5.84
N HIS A 4 22.45 4.83 5.75
CA HIS A 4 22.62 6.19 6.26
C HIS A 4 21.87 6.47 7.56
N GLY A 5 21.27 5.44 8.19
CA GLY A 5 20.50 5.60 9.42
C GLY A 5 19.15 6.31 9.23
N GLN A 6 18.61 6.38 8.01
CA GLN A 6 17.31 7.00 7.73
C GLN A 6 16.20 5.95 7.62
N PRO A 7 14.95 6.26 8.02
CA PRO A 7 13.82 5.36 7.80
C PRO A 7 13.65 4.97 6.35
N VAL A 8 13.31 3.70 6.13
CA VAL A 8 12.95 3.16 4.82
C VAL A 8 11.45 2.99 4.78
N LEU A 9 10.79 3.78 3.94
CA LEU A 9 9.37 3.66 3.68
C LEU A 9 9.16 3.18 2.25
N TYR A 10 8.43 2.09 2.11
CA TYR A 10 8.00 1.62 0.80
C TYR A 10 6.61 2.11 0.46
N ALA A 11 6.49 2.73 -0.71
CA ALA A 11 5.22 2.90 -1.38
C ALA A 11 5.08 1.81 -2.46
N ILE A 12 4.17 0.88 -2.22
CA ILE A 12 3.92 -0.27 -3.08
C ILE A 12 2.64 -0.03 -3.87
N VAL A 13 2.75 -0.17 -5.19
CA VAL A 13 1.60 -0.08 -6.06
C VAL A 13 1.33 -1.41 -6.75
N THR A 14 0.08 -1.82 -6.82
CA THR A 14 -0.28 -3.06 -7.53
C THR A 14 -1.26 -2.79 -8.66
N GLY A 15 -0.74 -2.79 -9.91
CA GLY A 15 -1.52 -2.99 -11.15
C GLY A 15 -2.78 -2.15 -11.35
N SER A 16 -2.86 -0.92 -10.83
CA SER A 16 -3.98 0.01 -11.04
C SER A 16 -3.55 1.19 -11.91
N PRO A 17 -4.41 1.75 -12.77
CA PRO A 17 -4.10 2.96 -13.54
C PRO A 17 -3.66 4.15 -12.68
N ALA A 18 -4.19 4.27 -11.45
CA ALA A 18 -3.80 5.32 -10.51
C ALA A 18 -2.31 5.23 -10.10
N ALA A 19 -1.66 4.09 -10.32
CA ALA A 19 -0.22 3.91 -10.10
C ALA A 19 0.68 4.92 -10.79
N ARG A 20 0.21 5.55 -11.89
CA ARG A 20 0.97 6.55 -12.64
C ARG A 20 1.28 7.79 -11.80
N ASP A 21 0.49 8.06 -10.78
CA ASP A 21 0.58 9.26 -9.94
C ASP A 21 1.38 9.04 -8.64
N ILE A 22 2.01 7.88 -8.47
CA ILE A 22 2.76 7.50 -7.25
C ILE A 22 3.88 8.49 -6.88
N GLY A 23 4.47 9.20 -7.86
CA GLY A 23 5.48 10.23 -7.62
C GLY A 23 4.98 11.43 -6.82
N LYS A 24 3.66 11.56 -6.60
CA LYS A 24 3.07 12.52 -5.65
C LYS A 24 3.35 12.15 -4.20
N LEU A 25 3.48 10.85 -3.90
CA LEU A 25 3.60 10.36 -2.52
C LEU A 25 5.04 10.37 -2.00
N VAL A 26 6.00 9.88 -2.77
CA VAL A 26 7.40 9.72 -2.33
C VAL A 26 8.39 9.81 -3.49
N ASP A 27 9.63 10.19 -3.19
CA ASP A 27 10.82 10.00 -4.04
C ASP A 27 11.91 9.30 -3.21
N PRO A 28 12.59 8.25 -3.72
CA PRO A 28 12.43 7.59 -5.01
C PRO A 28 11.36 6.47 -5.02
N VAL A 29 10.62 6.34 -6.13
CA VAL A 29 9.64 5.26 -6.34
C VAL A 29 10.27 4.09 -7.10
N ARG A 30 10.14 2.86 -6.58
CA ARG A 30 10.58 1.63 -7.28
C ARG A 30 9.40 0.73 -7.60
N HIS A 31 9.24 0.35 -8.87
CA HIS A 31 8.08 -0.38 -9.39
C HIS A 31 8.40 -1.71 -10.09
N GLN A 32 9.67 -2.14 -10.19
CA GLN A 32 10.10 -3.36 -10.92
C GLN A 32 10.91 -4.34 -10.04
N TYR A 33 10.80 -5.65 -10.34
CA TYR A 33 11.62 -6.73 -9.77
C TYR A 33 13.10 -6.54 -10.17
N LYS A 34 14.06 -7.09 -9.42
CA LYS A 34 15.45 -7.21 -9.88
C LYS A 34 15.60 -8.48 -10.72
N GLU A 35 16.54 -8.56 -11.65
CA GLU A 35 16.83 -9.85 -12.29
C GLU A 35 17.27 -10.91 -11.25
N PRO A 36 17.02 -12.22 -11.45
CA PRO A 36 17.29 -13.28 -10.46
C PRO A 36 18.69 -13.22 -9.83
N ASP A 37 19.68 -12.78 -10.61
CA ASP A 37 21.10 -12.75 -10.24
C ASP A 37 21.60 -11.38 -9.75
N ALA A 38 20.77 -10.34 -9.77
CA ALA A 38 21.14 -9.04 -9.21
C ALA A 38 21.25 -9.17 -7.68
N PRO A 39 22.17 -8.48 -6.99
CA PRO A 39 22.22 -8.51 -5.53
C PRO A 39 20.93 -7.92 -4.92
N ASP A 40 20.49 -8.47 -3.79
CA ASP A 40 19.35 -7.92 -3.06
C ASP A 40 19.84 -6.71 -2.25
N VAL A 41 19.61 -5.51 -2.77
CA VAL A 41 20.19 -4.26 -2.22
C VAL A 41 19.14 -3.39 -1.53
N LEU A 42 17.97 -3.97 -1.24
CA LEU A 42 16.89 -3.23 -0.62
C LEU A 42 16.99 -3.33 0.91
N PRO A 43 17.20 -2.21 1.62
CA PRO A 43 17.17 -2.24 3.07
C PRO A 43 15.76 -2.64 3.55
N PRO A 44 15.63 -3.25 4.74
CA PRO A 44 14.33 -3.60 5.29
C PRO A 44 13.43 -2.36 5.43
N ALA A 45 12.18 -2.44 4.98
CA ALA A 45 11.21 -1.37 5.20
C ALA A 45 10.87 -1.25 6.69
N ASP A 46 10.93 -0.02 7.20
CA ASP A 46 10.49 0.34 8.54
C ASP A 46 8.97 0.54 8.59
N ALA A 47 8.36 0.90 7.46
CA ALA A 47 6.92 1.10 7.28
C ALA A 47 6.53 0.98 5.78
N MET A 48 5.24 0.82 5.49
CA MET A 48 4.74 0.66 4.10
C MET A 48 3.39 1.34 3.85
N VAL A 49 3.26 1.99 2.69
CA VAL A 49 1.98 2.39 2.08
C VAL A 49 1.73 1.49 0.86
N VAL A 50 0.53 0.95 0.74
CA VAL A 50 0.10 0.10 -0.37
C VAL A 50 -1.09 0.75 -1.06
N ALA A 51 -0.81 1.64 -1.99
CA ALA A 51 -1.81 2.49 -2.62
C ALA A 51 -1.39 2.80 -4.06
N PRO A 52 -2.31 2.68 -5.04
CA PRO A 52 -3.49 1.82 -5.00
C PRO A 52 -3.14 0.32 -4.89
N ILE A 53 -3.98 -0.43 -4.16
CA ILE A 53 -4.04 -1.90 -4.23
C ILE A 53 -5.31 -2.36 -4.95
N THR A 54 -5.20 -3.33 -5.87
CA THR A 54 -6.40 -3.91 -6.52
C THR A 54 -7.00 -5.02 -5.66
N CYS A 55 -8.29 -5.33 -5.85
CA CYS A 55 -8.93 -6.47 -5.18
C CYS A 55 -8.20 -7.80 -5.41
N ASN A 56 -7.63 -8.03 -6.59
CA ASN A 56 -6.84 -9.24 -6.88
C ASN A 56 -5.58 -9.32 -6.00
N SER A 57 -4.81 -8.24 -5.89
CA SER A 57 -3.62 -8.21 -5.04
C SER A 57 -3.97 -8.31 -3.57
N LEU A 58 -5.04 -7.64 -3.14
CA LEU A 58 -5.54 -7.66 -1.77
C LEU A 58 -5.96 -9.07 -1.35
N ALA A 59 -6.71 -9.78 -2.19
CA ALA A 59 -7.11 -11.16 -1.94
C ALA A 59 -5.90 -12.11 -1.84
N LYS A 60 -4.92 -11.96 -2.75
CA LYS A 60 -3.68 -12.75 -2.71
C LYS A 60 -2.89 -12.50 -1.42
N TRP A 61 -2.75 -11.23 -1.02
CA TRP A 61 -2.07 -10.87 0.21
C TRP A 61 -2.76 -11.45 1.45
N ALA A 62 -4.09 -11.31 1.54
CA ALA A 62 -4.88 -11.88 2.64
C ALA A 62 -4.85 -13.43 2.68
N ALA A 63 -4.48 -14.09 1.58
CA ALA A 63 -4.28 -15.54 1.52
C ALA A 63 -2.82 -15.97 1.74
N GLY A 64 -1.88 -15.03 1.96
CA GLY A 64 -0.45 -15.34 2.07
C GLY A 64 0.23 -15.69 0.74
N ILE A 65 -0.41 -15.41 -0.40
CA ILE A 65 0.12 -15.72 -1.74
C ILE A 65 1.12 -14.65 -2.17
N SER A 66 2.40 -15.01 -2.22
CA SER A 66 3.54 -14.12 -2.49
C SER A 66 4.09 -14.23 -3.92
N GLY A 67 3.24 -14.37 -4.93
CA GLY A 67 3.65 -14.57 -6.34
C GLY A 67 4.36 -13.38 -7.02
N THR A 68 4.61 -12.27 -6.30
CA THR A 68 5.36 -11.10 -6.76
C THR A 68 6.16 -10.51 -5.60
N LEU A 69 7.25 -9.76 -5.84
CA LEU A 69 8.03 -9.10 -4.77
C LEU A 69 7.16 -8.22 -3.87
N PRO A 70 6.30 -7.32 -4.41
CA PRO A 70 5.35 -6.58 -3.61
C PRO A 70 4.57 -7.45 -2.63
N LEU A 71 3.98 -8.55 -3.11
CA LEU A 71 3.18 -9.43 -2.25
C LEU A 71 4.04 -10.18 -1.23
N GLY A 72 5.26 -10.58 -1.59
CA GLY A 72 6.21 -11.18 -0.64
C GLY A 72 6.57 -10.24 0.50
N LEU A 73 6.94 -8.99 0.17
CA LEU A 73 7.24 -7.96 1.17
C LEU A 73 6.06 -7.67 2.09
N LEU A 74 4.83 -7.64 1.54
CA LEU A 74 3.62 -7.40 2.32
C LEU A 74 3.27 -8.56 3.26
N VAL A 75 3.47 -9.81 2.83
CA VAL A 75 3.30 -10.98 3.70
C VAL A 75 4.32 -10.94 4.85
N GLU A 76 5.58 -10.63 4.54
CA GLU A 76 6.62 -10.49 5.57
C GLU A 76 6.34 -9.32 6.52
N ALA A 77 5.87 -8.18 6.02
CA ALA A 77 5.58 -7.00 6.82
C ALA A 77 4.52 -7.29 7.89
N VAL A 78 3.46 -8.03 7.53
CA VAL A 78 2.45 -8.49 8.49
C VAL A 78 3.08 -9.41 9.53
N GLY A 79 3.88 -10.41 9.10
CA GLY A 79 4.57 -11.33 10.03
C GLY A 79 5.56 -10.63 10.97
N LYS A 80 6.19 -9.55 10.51
CA LYS A 80 7.14 -8.71 11.27
C LYS A 80 6.44 -7.60 12.07
N ARG A 81 5.10 -7.50 12.03
CA ARG A 81 4.30 -6.42 12.65
C ARG A 81 4.78 -5.01 12.28
N ARG A 82 5.12 -4.82 11.00
CA ARG A 82 5.47 -3.50 10.48
C ARG A 82 4.22 -2.64 10.30
N PRO A 83 4.31 -1.31 10.44
CA PRO A 83 3.26 -0.39 10.04
C PRO A 83 2.94 -0.55 8.55
N VAL A 84 1.68 -0.88 8.24
CA VAL A 84 1.22 -1.01 6.85
C VAL A 84 -0.13 -0.31 6.70
N VAL A 85 -0.20 0.63 5.76
CA VAL A 85 -1.46 1.23 5.30
C VAL A 85 -1.77 0.70 3.91
N ALA A 86 -3.00 0.29 3.66
CA ALA A 86 -3.46 -0.16 2.35
C ALA A 86 -4.68 0.65 1.91
N MET A 87 -4.68 1.11 0.65
CA MET A 87 -5.78 1.86 0.07
C MET A 87 -6.24 1.19 -1.23
N PRO A 88 -7.33 0.40 -1.19
CA PRO A 88 -7.85 -0.27 -2.36
C PRO A 88 -8.32 0.73 -3.42
N PHE A 89 -8.05 0.47 -4.69
CA PHE A 89 -8.65 1.14 -5.86
C PHE A 89 -9.21 0.08 -6.78
N SER A 90 -10.52 -0.10 -6.74
CA SER A 90 -11.27 -1.08 -7.51
C SER A 90 -12.73 -0.66 -7.54
N ASN A 91 -13.48 -1.12 -8.55
CA ASN A 91 -14.88 -0.72 -8.67
C ASN A 91 -15.71 -1.18 -7.47
N ARG A 92 -16.81 -0.47 -7.22
CA ARG A 92 -17.74 -0.72 -6.09
C ARG A 92 -18.24 -2.16 -6.03
N ALA A 93 -18.47 -2.82 -7.17
CA ALA A 93 -18.93 -4.21 -7.20
C ALA A 93 -17.84 -5.19 -6.69
N GLN A 94 -16.58 -4.98 -7.07
CA GLN A 94 -15.45 -5.78 -6.59
C GLN A 94 -15.20 -5.57 -5.09
N ILE A 95 -15.25 -4.32 -4.62
CA ILE A 95 -15.07 -3.99 -3.20
C ILE A 95 -16.16 -4.66 -2.33
N ASN A 96 -17.40 -4.70 -2.83
CA ASN A 96 -18.51 -5.31 -2.11
C ASN A 96 -18.57 -6.85 -2.21
N PHE A 97 -17.69 -7.48 -2.99
CA PHE A 97 -17.66 -8.93 -3.09
C PHE A 97 -17.32 -9.56 -1.72
N PRO A 98 -18.06 -10.60 -1.24
CA PRO A 98 -17.88 -11.13 0.11
C PRO A 98 -16.44 -11.51 0.46
N ALA A 99 -15.73 -12.22 -0.44
CA ALA A 99 -14.35 -12.63 -0.17
C ALA A 99 -13.38 -11.44 -0.08
N ILE A 100 -13.66 -10.32 -0.76
CA ILE A 100 -12.85 -9.10 -0.66
C ILE A 100 -13.11 -8.42 0.68
N ARG A 101 -14.37 -8.36 1.13
CA ARG A 101 -14.70 -7.86 2.47
C ARG A 101 -14.04 -8.69 3.56
N GLU A 102 -14.09 -10.01 3.45
CA GLU A 102 -13.39 -10.91 4.37
C GLU A 102 -11.87 -10.73 4.34
N ALA A 103 -11.27 -10.56 3.16
CA ALA A 103 -9.85 -10.29 3.01
C ALA A 103 -9.44 -8.97 3.69
N MET A 104 -10.22 -7.90 3.51
CA MET A 104 -9.99 -6.62 4.20
C MET A 104 -10.10 -6.79 5.71
N THR A 105 -11.14 -7.45 6.20
CA THR A 105 -11.30 -7.73 7.64
C THR A 105 -10.12 -8.51 8.21
N LYS A 106 -9.63 -9.55 7.51
CA LYS A 106 -8.44 -10.31 7.94
C LYS A 106 -7.20 -9.41 8.06
N LEU A 107 -6.93 -8.61 7.05
CA LEU A 107 -5.78 -7.69 7.08
C LEU A 107 -5.89 -6.69 8.24
N ILE A 108 -7.09 -6.15 8.48
CA ILE A 108 -7.36 -5.26 9.62
C ILE A 108 -7.08 -5.95 10.94
N THR A 109 -7.54 -7.19 11.14
CA THR A 109 -7.27 -7.93 12.39
C THR A 109 -5.80 -8.30 12.57
N TRP A 110 -5.03 -8.34 11.49
CA TRP A 110 -3.57 -8.51 11.53
C TRP A 110 -2.80 -7.19 11.71
N GLY A 111 -3.52 -6.08 11.87
CA GLY A 111 -2.97 -4.76 12.17
C GLY A 111 -2.59 -3.92 10.96
N VAL A 112 -3.10 -4.25 9.78
CA VAL A 112 -3.05 -3.37 8.61
C VAL A 112 -4.13 -2.30 8.74
N THR A 113 -3.77 -1.04 8.52
CA THR A 113 -4.76 0.03 8.37
C THR A 113 -5.29 0.03 6.93
N VAL A 114 -6.57 -0.30 6.73
CA VAL A 114 -7.20 -0.33 5.40
C VAL A 114 -8.10 0.89 5.23
N LEU A 115 -7.77 1.75 4.27
CA LEU A 115 -8.55 2.94 3.92
C LEU A 115 -9.50 2.62 2.76
N VAL A 116 -10.78 2.38 3.07
CA VAL A 116 -11.80 2.02 2.10
C VAL A 116 -13.18 2.48 2.58
N GLY A 117 -14.00 2.99 1.67
CA GLY A 117 -15.35 3.45 1.97
C GLY A 117 -15.61 4.83 1.38
N ASP A 118 -16.90 5.18 1.29
CA ASP A 118 -17.34 6.47 0.75
C ASP A 118 -16.89 7.66 1.63
N ASP A 119 -16.49 7.40 2.89
CA ASP A 119 -15.89 8.33 3.84
C ASP A 119 -14.39 8.59 3.59
N VAL A 120 -13.71 7.71 2.85
CA VAL A 120 -12.31 7.90 2.42
C VAL A 120 -12.27 8.53 1.04
N TYR A 121 -12.88 7.86 0.05
CA TYR A 121 -13.17 8.40 -1.28
C TYR A 121 -14.17 7.50 -2.00
N GLU A 122 -14.99 8.09 -2.86
CA GLU A 122 -16.06 7.36 -3.53
C GLU A 122 -15.50 6.32 -4.50
N GLN A 123 -15.89 5.06 -4.31
CA GLN A 123 -15.47 3.99 -5.21
C GLN A 123 -16.22 4.07 -6.54
N HIS A 124 -15.44 4.06 -7.62
CA HIS A 124 -15.92 4.20 -8.98
C HIS A 124 -16.83 3.02 -9.41
N GLN A 125 -17.66 3.26 -10.41
CA GLN A 125 -18.47 2.21 -11.03
C GLN A 125 -17.61 1.33 -11.94
N SER A 126 -18.14 0.16 -12.32
CA SER A 126 -17.48 -0.71 -13.28
C SER A 126 -17.22 0.05 -14.59
N ALA A 127 -16.01 -0.11 -15.15
CA ALA A 127 -15.56 0.55 -16.38
C ALA A 127 -15.40 2.09 -16.33
N THR A 128 -15.57 2.75 -15.19
CA THR A 128 -15.37 4.22 -15.04
C THR A 128 -14.09 4.57 -14.28
N GLY A 129 -13.13 3.64 -14.16
CA GLY A 129 -11.95 3.84 -13.31
C GLY A 129 -11.06 5.00 -13.76
N ASP A 130 -10.93 5.23 -15.07
CA ASP A 130 -10.07 6.27 -15.62
C ASP A 130 -10.51 7.68 -15.22
N ASP A 131 -11.83 7.90 -15.10
CA ASP A 131 -12.41 9.17 -14.66
C ASP A 131 -12.15 9.47 -13.17
N TYR A 132 -11.71 8.48 -12.38
CA TYR A 132 -11.53 8.62 -10.93
C TYR A 132 -10.06 8.60 -10.50
N ILE A 133 -9.12 8.35 -11.42
CA ILE A 133 -7.68 8.30 -11.10
C ILE A 133 -7.22 9.59 -10.42
N HIS A 134 -7.63 10.73 -10.95
CA HIS A 134 -7.21 12.05 -10.46
C HIS A 134 -7.83 12.41 -9.10
N LEU A 135 -8.85 11.68 -8.66
CA LEU A 135 -9.52 11.85 -7.36
C LEU A 135 -8.90 10.97 -6.27
N PHE A 136 -7.94 10.10 -6.61
CA PHE A 136 -7.38 9.17 -5.65
C PHE A 136 -6.59 9.91 -4.55
N PRO A 137 -6.96 9.77 -3.26
CA PRO A 137 -6.50 10.66 -2.20
C PRO A 137 -5.18 10.19 -1.59
N TRP A 138 -4.08 10.31 -2.35
CA TRP A 138 -2.74 9.88 -1.93
C TRP A 138 -2.33 10.36 -0.54
N ASP A 139 -2.65 11.61 -0.20
CA ASP A 139 -2.31 12.20 1.09
C ASP A 139 -2.95 11.49 2.29
N LEU A 140 -4.14 10.91 2.13
CA LEU A 140 -4.79 10.16 3.21
C LEU A 140 -4.01 8.89 3.55
N ALA A 141 -3.45 8.21 2.56
CA ALA A 141 -2.62 7.03 2.80
C ALA A 141 -1.34 7.40 3.57
N TRP A 142 -0.75 8.56 3.26
CA TRP A 142 0.39 9.07 4.01
C TRP A 142 0.02 9.47 5.44
N GLN A 143 -1.04 10.27 5.61
CA GLN A 143 -1.50 10.73 6.91
C GLN A 143 -1.87 9.55 7.82
N ALA A 144 -2.54 8.53 7.28
CA ALA A 144 -2.86 7.32 8.03
C ALA A 144 -1.58 6.60 8.49
N LEU A 145 -0.51 6.62 7.69
CA LEU A 145 0.74 6.00 8.09
C LEU A 145 1.40 6.76 9.24
N LEU A 146 1.45 8.09 9.16
CA LEU A 146 2.00 8.93 10.22
C LEU A 146 1.28 8.75 11.57
N HIS A 147 -0.01 8.41 11.53
CA HIS A 147 -0.83 8.12 12.72
C HIS A 147 -0.93 6.63 13.03
N HIS A 148 -0.20 5.76 12.32
CA HIS A 148 -0.30 4.32 12.51
C HIS A 148 0.18 3.93 13.91
N PRO A 149 -0.56 3.10 14.67
CA PRO A 149 -0.28 2.81 16.08
C PRO A 149 1.07 2.11 16.30
N TRP A 150 1.60 1.46 15.27
CA TRP A 150 2.89 0.77 15.31
C TRP A 150 4.05 1.58 14.73
N LEU A 151 3.79 2.79 14.23
CA LEU A 151 4.86 3.61 13.68
C LEU A 151 5.74 4.12 14.83
N ASP A 152 7.05 3.91 14.70
CA ASP A 152 8.02 4.47 15.63
C ASP A 152 7.95 6.01 15.58
N PRO A 153 7.74 6.70 16.71
CA PRO A 153 7.65 8.16 16.77
C PRO A 153 8.87 8.91 16.25
N SER A 154 10.05 8.26 16.18
CA SER A 154 11.24 8.85 15.56
C SER A 154 11.12 8.94 14.04
N LEU A 155 10.26 8.14 13.42
CA LEU A 155 10.04 8.08 11.97
C LEU A 155 8.92 9.00 11.49
N SER A 156 8.02 9.44 12.38
CA SER A 156 6.92 10.37 12.04
C SER A 156 7.39 11.79 11.68
N ARG A 157 8.69 12.09 11.85
CA ARG A 157 9.32 13.40 11.56
C ARG A 157 9.97 13.49 10.16
N SER A 158 9.95 12.42 9.37
CA SER A 158 10.49 12.43 7.99
C SER A 158 9.55 13.15 7.01
N PRO A 159 10.09 13.75 5.92
CA PRO A 159 9.40 14.82 5.20
C PRO A 159 8.09 14.35 4.59
N SER A 160 7.09 15.23 4.70
CA SER A 160 5.77 15.11 4.10
C SER A 160 5.83 14.78 2.60
N PRO A 161 4.80 14.12 2.04
CA PRO A 161 4.59 14.02 0.60
C PRO A 161 4.53 15.42 -0.01
N LYS A 162 4.90 15.53 -1.28
CA LYS A 162 4.82 16.80 -2.01
C LYS A 162 3.34 17.13 -2.22
N ALA A 163 2.93 18.32 -1.77
CA ALA A 163 1.62 18.91 -2.04
C ALA A 163 1.39 19.11 -3.55
#